data_AF-I3Y043-F1
#
_entry.id   AF-I3Y043-F1
#
_cell.length_a   1.000
_cell.length_b   1.000
_cell.length_c   1.000
_cell.angle_alpha   90.00
_cell.angle_beta   90.00
_cell.angle_gamma   90.00
#
_symmetry.space_group_name_H-M   'P 1'
#
loop_
_entity.id
_entity.type
_entity.pdbx_description
1 polymer ?
#
loop_
_entity_poly.entity_id
_entity_poly.type
_entity_poly.pdbx_seq_one_letter_code
_entity_poly.pdbx_strand_id
1 'polypeptide(L)' 'MNTPICCEFYDQLMVAIQRKIPSTIVYLENEQSTTIKDVVTELMMIEYEEFLMLKGGKKINLQTIFSFNGKRHKER' A
#
# COMPACT_ATOMS: atom_id res chain seq x y z
N MET A 1 11.72 -17.52 8.42
CA MET A 1 11.29 -17.63 7.01
C MET A 1 10.81 -16.25 6.59
N ASN A 2 11.62 -15.50 5.84
CA ASN A 2 11.20 -14.23 5.25
C ASN A 2 10.15 -14.59 4.19
N THR A 3 8.87 -14.46 4.50
CA THR A 3 7.84 -14.50 3.45
C THR A 3 8.15 -13.36 2.51
N PRO A 4 8.61 -13.61 1.27
CA PRO A 4 8.81 -12.54 0.32
C PRO A 4 7.46 -11.85 0.19
N ILE A 5 7.44 -10.52 0.32
CA ILE A 5 6.27 -9.75 -0.09
C ILE A 5 5.92 -10.25 -1.49
N CYS A 6 4.69 -10.74 -1.65
CA CYS A 6 4.28 -11.44 -2.86
C CYS A 6 4.61 -10.55 -4.06
N CYS A 7 5.53 -10.96 -4.94
CA CYS A 7 6.02 -10.11 -6.03
C CYS A 7 4.87 -9.51 -6.84
N GLU A 8 3.75 -10.24 -6.98
CA GLU A 8 2.54 -9.74 -7.64
C GLU A 8 1.92 -8.51 -6.99
N PHE A 9 1.94 -8.40 -5.66
CA PHE A 9 1.42 -7.24 -4.95
C PHE A 9 2.27 -6.01 -5.27
N TYR A 10 3.60 -6.18 -5.19
CA TYR A 10 4.54 -5.11 -5.43
C TYR A 10 4.56 -4.66 -6.89
N ASP A 11 4.44 -5.60 -7.82
CA ASP A 11 4.35 -5.33 -9.25
C ASP A 11 3.08 -4.53 -9.58
N GLN A 12 1.92 -4.93 -9.04
CA GLN A 12 0.69 -4.15 -9.20
C GLN A 12 0.77 -2.78 -8.56
N LEU A 13 1.44 -2.66 -7.42
CA LEU A 13 1.64 -1.39 -6.74
C LEU A 13 2.52 -0.46 -7.56
N MET A 14 3.63 -0.96 -8.11
CA MET A 14 4.50 -0.27 -9.06
C MET A 14 3.73 0.17 -10.32
N VAL A 15 2.91 -0.71 -10.90
CA VAL A 15 2.06 -0.39 -12.05
C VAL A 15 1.04 0.70 -11.69
N ALA A 16 0.41 0.62 -10.52
CA ALA A 16 -0.52 1.63 -10.05
C ALA A 16 0.16 2.99 -9.86
N ILE A 17 1.39 3.01 -9.34
CA ILE A 17 2.21 4.22 -9.19
C ILE A 17 2.58 4.80 -10.56
N GLN A 18 3.17 4.00 -11.45
CA GLN A 18 3.60 4.45 -12.78
C GLN A 18 2.42 4.98 -13.61
N ARG A 19 1.31 4.25 -13.59
CA ARG A 19 0.09 4.61 -14.34
C ARG A 19 -0.78 5.62 -13.59
N LYS A 20 -0.41 6.00 -12.36
CA LYS A 20 -1.18 6.91 -11.49
C LYS A 20 -2.65 6.47 -11.36
N ILE A 21 -2.85 5.16 -11.18
CA ILE A 21 -4.18 4.55 -11.10
C ILE A 21 -4.76 4.83 -9.72
N PRO A 22 -5.98 5.39 -9.63
CA PRO A 22 -6.67 5.54 -8.35
C PRO A 22 -6.91 4.15 -7.76
N SER A 23 -6.31 3.92 -6.60
CA SER A 23 -6.26 2.62 -5.95
C SER A 23 -6.99 2.69 -4.62
N THR A 24 -7.66 1.60 -4.26
CA THR A 24 -8.36 1.50 -2.97
C THR A 24 -7.41 0.89 -1.96
N ILE A 25 -6.94 1.68 -1.00
CA ILE A 25 -6.05 1.22 0.07
C ILE A 25 -6.88 1.00 1.33
N VAL A 26 -6.81 -0.20 1.89
CA VAL A 26 -7.38 -0.53 3.20
C VAL A 26 -6.23 -0.71 4.17
N TYR A 27 -6.19 0.09 5.23
CA TYR A 27 -5.12 0.09 6.22
C TYR A 27 -5.71 0.15 7.63
N LEU A 28 -4.93 -0.24 8.62
CA LEU A 28 -5.34 -0.28 10.02
C LEU A 28 -4.87 0.99 10.74
N GLU A 29 -5.81 1.75 11.28
CA GLU A 29 -5.57 3.00 11.99
C GLU A 29 -6.41 2.99 13.28
N ASN A 30 -5.76 3.06 14.44
CA ASN A 30 -6.42 2.99 15.76
C ASN A 30 -7.36 1.78 15.91
N GLU A 31 -6.87 0.58 15.60
CA GLU A 31 -7.63 -0.69 15.66
C GLU A 31 -8.84 -0.78 14.69
N GLN A 32 -9.08 0.24 13.88
CA GLN A 32 -10.13 0.25 12.87
C GLN A 32 -9.55 0.14 11.46
N SER A 33 -10.20 -0.66 10.62
CA SER A 33 -9.86 -0.74 9.20
C SER A 33 -10.40 0.50 8.48
N THR A 34 -9.50 1.40 8.09
CA THR A 34 -9.83 2.57 7.30
C THR A 34 -9.62 2.26 5.82
N THR A 35 -10.59 2.63 4.99
CA THR A 35 -10.50 2.49 3.53
C THR A 35 -10.40 3.87 2.90
N ILE A 36 -9.38 4.08 2.07
CA ILE A 36 -9.18 5.29 1.30
C ILE A 36 -9.04 4.96 -0.18
N LYS A 37 -9.64 5.78 -1.04
CA LYS A 37 -9.38 5.75 -2.48
C LYS A 37 -8.52 6.94 -2.84
N ASP A 38 -7.29 6.67 -3.23
CA ASP A 38 -6.35 7.71 -3.63
C ASP A 38 -5.38 7.18 -4.69
N VAL A 39 -4.66 8.10 -5.32
CA VAL A 39 -3.65 7.77 -6.32
C VAL A 39 -2.32 7.69 -5.60
N VAL A 40 -1.67 6.52 -5.64
CA VAL A 40 -0.29 6.39 -5.14
C VAL A 40 0.64 7.09 -6.11
N THR A 41 1.40 8.06 -5.62
CA THR A 41 2.37 8.82 -6.42
C THR A 41 3.74 8.18 -6.42
N GLU A 42 4.14 7.62 -5.28
CA GLU A 42 5.46 7.01 -5.10
C GLU A 42 5.47 6.14 -3.83
N LEU A 43 6.46 5.26 -3.74
CA LEU A 43 6.77 4.48 -2.54
C LEU A 43 8.10 4.98 -1.98
N MET A 44 8.12 5.42 -0.73
CA MET A 44 9.32 5.83 -0.01
C MET A 44 9.71 4.80 1.04
N MET A 45 11.01 4.49 1.14
CA MET A 45 11.55 3.69 2.23
C MET A 45 12.17 4.61 3.27
N ILE A 46 11.63 4.60 4.49
CA ILE A 46 12.08 5.43 5.62
C ILE A 46 12.34 4.48 6.79
N GLU A 47 13.55 4.49 7.35
CA GLU A 47 13.92 3.66 8.51
C GLU A 47 13.68 2.15 8.32
N TYR A 48 13.96 1.63 7.12
CA TYR A 48 13.69 0.24 6.73
C TYR A 48 12.20 -0.14 6.67
N GLU A 49 11.31 0.84 6.82
CA GLU A 49 9.87 0.70 6.59
C GLU A 49 9.46 1.34 5.26
N GLU A 50 8.44 0.78 4.65
CA GLU A 50 7.95 1.23 3.35
C GLU A 50 6.68 2.07 3.55
N PHE A 51 6.63 3.24 2.92
CA PHE A 51 5.54 4.19 3.01
C PHE A 51 5.01 4.51 1.62
N LEU A 52 3.71 4.32 1.41
CA LEU A 52 3.02 4.82 0.22
C LEU A 52 2.76 6.30 0.36
N MET A 53 3.22 7.06 -0.62
CA MET A 53 2.86 8.45 -0.80
C MET A 53 1.64 8.54 -1.71
N LEU A 54 0.59 9.17 -1.22
CA LEU A 54 -0.62 9.45 -1.97
C LEU A 54 -0.57 10.85 -2.54
N LYS A 55 -1.28 11.05 -3.66
CA LYS A 55 -1.40 12.35 -4.32
C LYS A 55 -2.00 13.42 -3.40
N GLY A 56 -2.85 13.03 -2.45
CA GLY A 56 -3.37 13.90 -1.40
C GLY A 56 -2.34 14.38 -0.36
N GLY A 57 -1.05 14.02 -0.49
CA GLY A 57 0.00 14.33 0.49
C GLY A 57 -0.05 13.43 1.73
N LYS A 58 -0.97 12.47 1.78
CA LYS A 58 -1.06 11.48 2.85
C LYS A 58 -0.03 10.39 2.62
N LYS A 59 0.68 10.01 3.68
CA LYS A 59 1.60 8.87 3.69
C LYS A 59 1.02 7.74 4.53
N ILE A 60 1.09 6.51 4.03
CA ILE A 60 0.54 5.32 4.70
C ILE A 60 1.65 4.28 4.79
N ASN A 61 1.91 3.74 5.98
CA ASN A 61 2.89 2.69 6.17
C ASN A 61 2.38 1.39 5.53
N LEU A 62 3.16 0.82 4.61
CA LEU A 62 2.85 -0.41 3.88
C LEU A 62 2.56 -1.58 4.82
N GLN A 63 3.24 -1.66 5.97
CA GLN A 63 3.01 -2.71 6.96
C GLN A 63 1.61 -2.66 7.59
N THR A 64 1.00 -1.48 7.65
CA THR A 64 -0.37 -1.28 8.17
C THR A 64 -1.44 -1.55 7.11
N ILE A 65 -1.05 -1.71 5.86
CA ILE A 65 -1.97 -1.95 4.75
C ILE A 65 -2.44 -3.40 4.81
N PHE A 66 -3.76 -3.54 4.92
CA PHE A 66 -4.42 -4.83 4.92
C PHE A 66 -4.69 -5.33 3.49
N SER A 67 -5.16 -4.44 2.62
CA SER A 67 -5.39 -4.75 1.21
C SER A 67 -5.19 -3.54 0.31
N PHE A 68 -4.65 -3.77 -0.88
CA PHE A 68 -4.51 -2.79 -1.93
C PHE A 68 -5.33 -3.23 -3.14
N ASN A 69 -6.22 -2.36 -3.60
CA ASN A 69 -7.10 -2.58 -4.73
C ASN A 69 -7.90 -3.90 -4.68
N GLY A 70 -8.33 -4.29 -3.47
CA GLY A 70 -9.02 -5.56 -3.23
C GLY A 70 -8.12 -6.80 -3.13
N LYS A 71 -6.81 -6.68 -3.41
CA LYS A 71 -5.83 -7.73 -3.14
C LYS A 71 -5.29 -7.61 -1.71
N ARG A 72 -5.36 -8.70 -0.95
CA ARG A 72 -4.85 -8.74 0.43
C ARG A 72 -3.33 -8.80 0.43
N HIS A 73 -2.71 -8.02 1.33
CA HIS A 73 -1.26 -8.00 1.50
C HIS A 73 -0.75 -9.24 2.28
N LYS A 74 -1.55 -9.77 3.21
CA LYS A 74 -1.23 -11.00 3.94
C LYS A 74 -2.33 -12.03 3.70
N GLU A 75 -1.96 -13.13 3.03
CA GLU A 75 -2.72 -14.36 3.08
C GLU A 75 -2.53 -14.92 4.50
N ARG A 76 -3.64 -15.20 5.18
CA ARG A 76 -3.65 -15.70 6.55
C ARG A 76 -3.65 -17.22 6.51
#